data_AF-A0AAY5KG33-F1
#
_entry.id   AF-A0AAY5KG33-F1
#
_cell.length_a   1.000
_cell.length_b   1.000
_cell.length_c   1.000
_cell.angle_alpha   90.00
_cell.angle_beta   90.00
_cell.angle_gamma   90.00
#
_symmetry.space_group_name_H-M   'P 1'
#
loop_
_entity.id
_entity.type
_entity.pdbx_description
1 polymer ?
#
loop_
_entity_poly.entity_id
_entity_poly.type
_entity_poly.pdbx_seq_one_letter_code
_entity_poly.pdbx_strand_id
1 'polypeptide(L)'
;MGSRKEQPKDLPNKVMELCKYGKVYKKISKALQMPVSTVQSLIKKWKTQGSLDPKPRSGRPRNISAKTARRIVRDTKENPQVTSGEIQAALEKDSVVVSRSTIRQYLNRNELLGQVARKKPLLCQCHKKAWLQYDRQHLDLPHIFWHTNLE
;
A
#
# COMPACT_ATOMS: atom_id res chain seq x y z
N MET A 1 -29.18 4.61 -8.71
CA MET A 1 -27.81 4.09 -8.95
C MET A 1 -27.87 3.08 -10.10
N GLY A 2 -27.50 3.49 -11.31
CA GLY A 2 -27.53 2.59 -12.47
C GLY A 2 -26.34 1.65 -12.43
N SER A 3 -26.59 0.35 -12.19
CA SER A 3 -25.54 -0.67 -12.25
C SER A 3 -25.14 -0.88 -13.72
N ARG A 4 -24.02 -0.27 -14.15
CA ARG A 4 -23.46 -0.53 -15.47
C ARG A 4 -22.77 -1.90 -15.41
N LYS A 5 -23.41 -2.93 -15.97
CA LYS A 5 -22.83 -4.27 -16.09
C LYS A 5 -21.48 -4.17 -16.81
N GLU A 6 -20.42 -4.61 -16.15
CA GLU A 6 -19.11 -4.71 -16.77
C GLU A 6 -19.19 -5.75 -17.89
N GLN A 7 -18.77 -5.37 -19.10
CA GLN A 7 -18.78 -6.29 -20.23
C GLN A 7 -17.68 -7.35 -20.02
N PRO A 8 -17.90 -8.60 -20.47
CA PRO A 8 -16.85 -9.60 -20.53
C PRO A 8 -15.58 -9.04 -21.19
N LYS A 9 -14.41 -9.32 -20.60
CA LYS A 9 -13.11 -8.76 -21.02
C LYS A 9 -12.76 -9.03 -22.49
N ASP A 10 -13.35 -10.07 -23.08
CA ASP A 10 -13.05 -10.52 -24.44
C ASP A 10 -13.82 -9.78 -25.54
N LEU A 11 -14.98 -9.19 -25.21
CA LEU A 11 -15.83 -8.51 -26.20
C LEU A 11 -15.17 -7.27 -26.82
N PRO A 12 -14.49 -6.39 -26.07
CA PRO A 12 -13.79 -5.24 -26.64
C PRO A 12 -12.72 -5.63 -27.66
N ASN A 13 -11.96 -6.69 -27.38
CA ASN A 13 -10.90 -7.15 -28.29
C ASN A 13 -11.50 -7.68 -29.60
N LYS A 14 -12.61 -8.42 -29.51
CA LYS A 14 -13.35 -8.92 -30.67
C LYS A 14 -13.94 -7.80 -31.54
N VAL A 15 -14.40 -6.70 -30.92
CA VAL A 15 -14.80 -5.49 -31.64
C VAL A 15 -13.64 -4.92 -32.46
N MET A 16 -12.44 -4.85 -31.88
CA MET A 16 -11.26 -4.32 -32.57
C MET A 16 -10.81 -5.20 -33.72
N GLU A 17 -10.83 -6.53 -33.57
CA GLU A 17 -10.54 -7.45 -34.67
C GLU A 17 -11.51 -7.25 -35.84
N LEU A 18 -12.82 -7.25 -35.58
CA LEU A 18 -13.82 -7.05 -36.62
C LEU A 18 -13.70 -5.67 -37.30
N CYS A 19 -13.25 -4.66 -36.57
CA CYS A 19 -12.96 -3.34 -37.13
C CYS A 19 -11.71 -3.35 -38.03
N LYS A 20 -10.66 -4.12 -37.67
CA LYS A 20 -9.47 -4.32 -38.52
C LYS A 20 -9.82 -5.03 -39.83
N TYR A 21 -10.76 -5.98 -39.80
CA TYR A 21 -11.31 -6.64 -40.99
C TYR A 21 -12.25 -5.74 -41.83
N GLY A 22 -12.35 -4.44 -41.52
CA GLY A 22 -13.14 -3.47 -42.30
C GLY A 22 -14.67 -3.63 -42.16
N LYS A 23 -15.17 -4.33 -41.14
CA LYS A 23 -16.63 -4.47 -40.96
C LYS A 23 -17.24 -3.15 -40.46
N VAL A 24 -18.40 -2.81 -41.03
CA VAL A 24 -19.20 -1.64 -40.62
C VAL A 24 -19.76 -1.83 -39.21
N TYR A 25 -19.83 -0.74 -38.42
CA TYR A 25 -20.26 -0.76 -37.02
C TYR A 25 -21.63 -1.43 -36.78
N LYS A 26 -22.59 -1.25 -37.68
CA LYS A 26 -23.91 -1.92 -37.61
C LYS A 26 -23.80 -3.45 -37.69
N LYS A 27 -22.89 -3.97 -38.53
CA LYS A 27 -22.64 -5.42 -38.66
C LYS A 27 -21.96 -5.98 -37.41
N ILE A 28 -21.02 -5.24 -36.83
CA ILE A 28 -20.34 -5.60 -35.57
C ILE A 28 -21.34 -5.66 -34.41
N SER A 29 -22.18 -4.64 -34.31
CA SER A 29 -23.26 -4.54 -33.32
C SER A 29 -24.20 -5.74 -33.38
N LYS A 30 -24.67 -6.11 -34.58
CA LYS A 30 -25.55 -7.29 -34.76
C LYS A 30 -24.85 -8.61 -34.43
N ALA A 31 -23.58 -8.77 -34.84
CA ALA A 31 -22.80 -9.99 -34.60
C ALA A 31 -22.49 -10.23 -33.12
N LEU A 32 -22.22 -9.16 -32.36
CA LEU A 32 -21.86 -9.23 -30.94
C LEU A 32 -23.04 -8.94 -30.00
N GLN A 33 -24.24 -8.72 -30.54
CA GLN A 33 -25.45 -8.34 -29.78
C GLN A 33 -25.23 -7.14 -28.84
N MET A 34 -24.47 -6.15 -29.32
CA MET A 34 -24.14 -4.94 -28.57
C MET A 34 -24.77 -3.70 -29.21
N PRO A 35 -25.18 -2.69 -28.44
CA PRO A 35 -25.60 -1.41 -29.00
C PRO A 35 -24.51 -0.78 -29.87
N VAL A 36 -24.88 -0.15 -30.99
CA VAL A 36 -23.95 0.55 -31.89
C VAL A 36 -23.17 1.63 -31.14
N SER A 37 -23.80 2.32 -30.19
CA SER A 37 -23.16 3.33 -29.32
C SER A 37 -22.01 2.75 -28.51
N THR A 38 -22.14 1.51 -28.02
CA THR A 38 -21.07 0.82 -27.29
C THR A 38 -19.89 0.52 -28.22
N VAL A 39 -20.14 0.00 -29.43
CA VAL A 39 -19.10 -0.25 -30.44
C VAL A 39 -18.34 1.03 -30.77
N GLN A 40 -19.05 2.13 -31.02
CA GLN A 40 -18.44 3.44 -31.28
C GLN A 40 -17.63 3.94 -30.08
N SER A 41 -18.15 3.79 -28.86
CA SER A 41 -17.45 4.22 -27.64
C SER A 41 -16.15 3.45 -27.42
N LEU A 42 -16.11 2.14 -27.71
CA LEU A 42 -14.92 1.30 -27.62
C LEU A 42 -13.87 1.71 -28.65
N ILE A 43 -14.27 1.93 -29.91
CA ILE A 43 -13.35 2.37 -30.96
C ILE A 43 -12.79 3.76 -30.64
N LYS A 44 -13.63 4.69 -30.17
CA LYS A 44 -13.20 6.03 -29.72
C LYS A 44 -12.21 5.92 -28.55
N LYS A 45 -12.50 5.05 -27.58
CA LYS A 45 -11.61 4.77 -26.45
C LYS A 45 -10.26 4.22 -26.91
N TRP A 46 -10.24 3.25 -27.83
CA TRP A 46 -9.00 2.72 -28.40
C TRP A 46 -8.17 3.80 -29.12
N LYS A 47 -8.81 4.61 -29.97
CA LYS A 47 -8.12 5.70 -30.69
C LYS A 47 -7.53 6.76 -29.76
N THR A 48 -8.16 7.00 -28.61
CA THR A 48 -7.72 8.05 -27.67
C THR A 48 -6.76 7.56 -26.60
N GLN A 49 -6.94 6.33 -26.11
CA GLN A 49 -6.20 5.81 -24.95
C GLN A 49 -5.25 4.66 -25.31
N GLY A 50 -5.37 4.07 -26.49
CA GLY A 50 -4.59 2.89 -26.92
C GLY A 50 -4.90 1.60 -26.13
N SER A 51 -5.81 1.64 -25.17
CA SER A 51 -6.23 0.50 -24.36
C SER A 51 -7.75 0.46 -24.18
N LEU A 52 -8.29 -0.76 -24.18
CA LEU A 52 -9.70 -1.02 -23.88
C LEU A 52 -9.94 -1.33 -22.40
N ASP A 53 -8.88 -1.53 -21.62
CA ASP A 53 -8.99 -1.90 -20.21
C ASP A 53 -9.72 -0.82 -19.42
N PRO A 54 -10.61 -1.19 -18.49
CA PRO A 54 -11.25 -0.22 -17.63
C PRO A 54 -10.19 0.49 -16.79
N LYS A 55 -10.17 1.83 -16.82
CA LYS A 55 -9.32 2.59 -15.93
C LYS A 55 -9.81 2.42 -14.49
N PRO A 56 -8.89 2.30 -13.51
CA PRO A 56 -9.28 2.32 -12.12
C PRO A 56 -10.05 3.62 -11.83
N ARG A 57 -11.11 3.51 -11.02
CA ARG A 57 -11.86 4.69 -10.58
C ARG A 57 -10.97 5.52 -9.66
N SER A 58 -11.06 6.86 -9.75
CA SER A 58 -10.27 7.78 -8.91
C SER A 58 -10.51 7.60 -7.41
N GLY A 59 -11.70 7.11 -7.03
CA GLY A 59 -12.07 6.91 -5.64
C GLY A 59 -12.34 8.21 -4.89
N ARG A 60 -12.60 8.11 -3.59
CA ARG A 60 -12.85 9.25 -2.71
C ARG A 60 -11.51 9.89 -2.31
N PRO A 61 -11.38 11.24 -2.32
CA PRO A 61 -10.19 11.90 -1.80
C PRO A 61 -9.98 11.55 -0.32
N ARG A 62 -8.72 11.44 0.10
CA ARG A 62 -8.35 11.14 1.48
C ARG A 62 -8.55 12.39 2.35
N ASN A 63 -8.93 12.17 3.61
CA ASN A 63 -9.05 13.26 4.60
C ASN A 63 -7.67 13.84 4.96
N ILE A 64 -6.65 12.99 5.07
CA ILE A 64 -5.28 13.40 5.40
C ILE A 64 -4.55 13.82 4.11
N SER A 65 -4.02 15.05 4.09
CA SER A 65 -3.20 15.55 2.98
C SER A 65 -1.87 14.78 2.88
N ALA A 66 -1.27 14.74 1.69
CA ALA A 66 0.04 14.08 1.50
C ALA A 66 1.16 14.69 2.37
N LYS A 67 1.11 16.00 2.64
CA LYS A 67 2.07 16.69 3.50
C LYS A 67 1.93 16.23 4.95
N THR A 68 0.70 16.26 5.48
CA THR A 68 0.37 15.81 6.83
C THR A 68 0.72 14.34 7.01
N ALA A 69 0.40 13.52 6.02
CA ALA A 69 0.67 12.09 6.00
C ALA A 69 2.17 11.76 6.16
N ARG A 70 3.04 12.50 5.44
CA ARG A 70 4.51 12.36 5.57
C ARG A 70 5.01 12.79 6.94
N ARG A 71 4.47 13.88 7.49
CA ARG A 71 4.82 14.36 8.83
C ARG A 71 4.49 13.31 9.89
N ILE A 72 3.29 12.72 9.86
CA ILE A 72 2.91 11.64 10.80
C ILE A 72 3.94 10.51 10.79
N VAL A 73 4.34 10.04 9.61
CA VAL A 73 5.32 8.95 9.48
C VAL A 73 6.67 9.34 10.06
N ARG A 74 7.15 10.56 9.77
CA ARG A 74 8.42 11.05 10.30
C ARG A 74 8.38 11.16 11.82
N ASP A 75 7.38 11.82 12.35
CA ASP A 75 7.25 12.09 13.79
C ASP A 75 7.10 10.76 14.57
N THR A 76 6.41 9.77 14.00
CA THR A 76 6.30 8.42 14.60
C THR A 76 7.62 7.64 14.55
N LYS A 77 8.45 7.84 13.52
CA LYS A 77 9.78 7.20 13.45
C LYS A 77 10.78 7.82 14.42
N GLU A 78 10.69 9.15 14.61
CA GLU A 78 11.53 9.88 15.55
C GLU A 78 11.18 9.54 17.01
N ASN A 79 9.89 9.41 17.32
CA ASN A 79 9.43 8.94 18.62
C ASN A 79 8.45 7.76 18.47
N PRO A 80 8.96 6.51 18.52
CA PRO A 80 8.15 5.31 18.37
C PRO A 80 7.13 5.06 19.48
N GLN A 81 7.22 5.79 20.59
CA GLN A 81 6.29 5.66 21.72
C GLN A 81 5.05 6.55 21.59
N VAL A 82 4.99 7.41 20.57
CA VAL A 82 3.86 8.32 20.35
C VAL A 82 2.57 7.53 20.16
N THR A 83 1.54 7.91 20.92
CA THR A 83 0.24 7.25 20.85
C THR A 83 -0.62 7.82 19.73
N SER A 84 -1.58 7.03 19.23
CA SER A 84 -2.56 7.52 18.24
C SER A 84 -3.40 8.71 18.76
N GLY A 85 -3.55 8.85 20.08
CA GLY A 85 -4.26 9.97 20.70
C GLY A 85 -3.45 11.26 20.69
N GLU A 86 -2.14 11.17 20.95
CA GLU A 86 -1.22 12.31 20.83
C GLU A 86 -1.13 12.80 19.38
N ILE A 87 -1.07 11.88 18.41
CA ILE A 87 -1.09 12.23 16.98
C ILE A 87 -2.40 12.96 16.65
N GLN A 88 -3.54 12.47 17.16
CA GLN A 88 -4.82 13.14 16.95
C GLN A 88 -4.81 14.56 17.50
N ALA A 89 -4.37 14.75 18.75
CA ALA A 89 -4.30 16.07 19.37
C ALA A 89 -3.36 17.02 18.61
N ALA A 90 -2.24 16.51 18.08
CA ALA A 90 -1.32 17.29 17.25
C ALA A 90 -1.97 17.71 15.91
N LEU A 91 -2.75 16.82 15.30
CA LEU A 91 -3.46 17.10 14.05
C LEU A 91 -4.63 18.08 14.24
N GLU A 92 -5.34 18.00 15.36
CA GLU A 92 -6.43 18.93 15.70
C GLU A 92 -5.92 20.36 15.87
N LYS A 93 -4.71 20.54 16.43
CA LYS A 93 -4.02 21.85 16.48
C LYS A 93 -3.76 22.43 15.09
N ASP A 94 -3.55 21.56 14.09
CA ASP A 94 -3.35 21.95 12.69
C ASP A 94 -4.68 22.01 11.90
N SER A 95 -5.83 22.05 12.57
CA SER A 95 -7.19 22.04 11.97
C SER A 95 -7.55 20.78 11.16
N VAL A 96 -6.83 19.67 11.34
CA VAL A 96 -7.11 18.39 10.66
C VAL A 96 -7.85 17.46 11.62
N VAL A 97 -9.17 17.36 11.47
CA VAL A 97 -10.00 16.47 12.30
C VAL A 97 -10.00 15.05 11.74
N VAL A 98 -9.39 14.11 12.48
CA VAL A 98 -9.23 12.71 12.07
C VAL A 98 -9.50 11.78 13.25
N SER A 99 -10.20 10.66 13.01
CA SER A 99 -10.41 9.66 14.04
C SER A 99 -9.13 8.87 14.38
N ARG A 100 -9.01 8.42 15.64
CA ARG A 100 -7.94 7.51 16.08
C ARG A 100 -7.83 6.25 15.22
N SER A 101 -8.96 5.70 14.76
CA SER A 101 -9.00 4.53 13.88
C SER A 101 -8.36 4.80 12.52
N THR A 102 -8.61 5.98 11.94
CA THR A 102 -8.00 6.39 10.66
C THR A 102 -6.48 6.54 10.80
N ILE A 103 -6.02 7.10 11.92
CA ILE A 103 -4.59 7.22 12.22
C ILE A 103 -3.95 5.82 12.33
N ARG A 104 -4.55 4.90 13.09
CA ARG A 104 -4.04 3.51 13.21
C ARG A 104 -4.01 2.78 11.87
N GLN A 105 -5.08 2.87 11.08
CA GLN A 105 -5.11 2.29 9.73
C GLN A 105 -4.01 2.86 8.84
N TYR A 106 -3.76 4.17 8.94
CA TYR A 106 -2.70 4.82 8.20
C TYR A 106 -1.31 4.34 8.64
N LEU A 107 -1.05 4.26 9.94
CA LEU A 107 0.22 3.74 10.48
C LEU A 107 0.48 2.29 10.04
N ASN A 108 -0.52 1.42 10.15
CA ASN A 108 -0.41 0.02 9.73
C ASN A 108 -0.12 -0.12 8.23
N ARG A 109 -0.72 0.72 7.38
CA ARG A 109 -0.44 0.74 5.93
C ARG A 109 1.00 1.18 5.60
N ASN A 110 1.67 1.86 6.53
CA ASN A 110 3.07 2.27 6.42
C ASN A 110 3.99 1.37 7.27
N GLU A 111 3.52 0.18 7.68
CA GLU A 111 4.29 -0.82 8.45
C GLU A 111 4.77 -0.30 9.83
N LEU A 112 4.14 0.77 10.33
CA LEU A 112 4.37 1.30 11.67
C LEU A 112 3.42 0.62 12.66
N LEU A 113 3.86 -0.53 13.17
CA LEU A 113 3.09 -1.36 14.07
C LEU A 113 3.36 -0.98 15.54
N GLY A 114 2.31 -1.05 16.36
CA GLY A 114 2.46 -0.95 17.81
C GLY A 114 3.19 -2.18 18.35
N GLN A 115 4.35 -1.97 18.97
CA GLN A 115 5.14 -3.02 19.62
C GLN A 115 5.48 -2.63 21.06
N VAL A 116 5.65 -3.64 21.92
CA VAL A 116 6.13 -3.44 23.28
C VAL A 116 7.63 -3.59 23.31
N ALA A 117 8.34 -2.56 23.76
CA ALA A 117 9.79 -2.63 23.95
C ALA A 117 10.16 -3.76 24.94
N ARG A 118 11.15 -4.58 24.58
CA ARG A 118 11.62 -5.65 25.47
C ARG A 118 12.35 -5.05 26.67
N LYS A 119 12.11 -5.59 27.87
CA LYS A 119 12.88 -5.26 29.06
C LYS A 119 14.33 -5.71 28.86
N LYS A 120 15.28 -4.79 29.04
CA LYS A 120 16.72 -5.07 28.94
C LYS A 120 17.41 -4.50 30.18
N PRO A 121 18.45 -5.16 30.71
CA PRO A 121 19.26 -4.58 31.78
C PRO A 121 19.94 -3.30 31.29
N LEU A 122 20.12 -2.34 32.19
CA LEU A 122 20.85 -1.11 31.89
C LEU A 122 22.36 -1.42 31.88
N LEU A 123 22.98 -1.28 30.71
CA LEU A 123 24.40 -1.52 30.53
C LEU A 123 25.19 -0.22 30.50
N CYS A 124 26.16 -0.10 31.40
CA CYS A 124 27.18 0.94 31.36
C CYS A 124 28.12 0.75 30.16
N GLN A 125 28.84 1.80 29.78
CA GLN A 125 29.72 1.80 28.62
C GLN A 125 30.87 0.77 28.75
N CYS A 126 31.39 0.56 29.97
CA CYS A 126 32.39 -0.47 30.25
C CYS A 126 31.86 -1.88 29.95
N HIS A 127 30.65 -2.21 30.40
CA HIS A 127 30.02 -3.52 30.15
C HIS A 127 29.84 -3.78 28.65
N LYS A 128 29.36 -2.78 27.89
CA LYS A 128 29.19 -2.93 26.43
C LYS A 128 30.52 -3.23 25.73
N LYS A 129 31.61 -2.57 26.13
CA LYS A 129 32.95 -2.80 25.58
C LYS A 129 33.46 -4.21 25.93
N ALA A 130 33.34 -4.60 27.20
CA ALA A 130 33.76 -5.92 27.66
C ALA A 130 32.98 -7.03 26.93
N TRP A 131 31.66 -6.89 26.82
CA TRP A 131 30.83 -7.85 26.09
C TRP A 131 31.18 -7.93 24.61
N LEU A 132 31.41 -6.79 23.94
CA LEU A 132 31.82 -6.79 22.54
C LEU A 132 33.21 -7.43 22.32
N GLN A 133 34.15 -7.19 23.23
CA GLN A 133 35.47 -7.83 23.17
C GLN A 133 35.37 -9.33 23.40
N TYR A 134 34.57 -9.76 24.38
CA TYR A 134 34.31 -11.16 24.67
C TYR A 134 33.67 -11.84 23.45
N ASP A 135 32.60 -11.27 22.90
CA ASP A 135 31.91 -11.79 21.70
C ASP A 135 32.91 -11.97 20.55
N ARG A 136 33.70 -10.95 20.22
CA ARG A 136 34.73 -11.03 19.17
C ARG A 136 35.77 -12.13 19.37
N GLN A 137 36.19 -12.37 20.61
CA GLN A 137 37.17 -13.41 20.94
C GLN A 137 36.57 -14.82 20.88
N HIS A 138 35.24 -14.94 20.97
CA HIS A 138 34.53 -16.21 21.13
C HIS A 138 33.57 -16.51 19.94
N LEU A 139 33.57 -15.69 18.88
CA LEU A 139 32.73 -15.84 17.68
C LEU A 139 32.93 -17.19 16.97
N ASP A 140 34.18 -17.64 16.84
CA ASP A 140 34.55 -18.85 16.10
C ASP A 140 34.64 -20.10 16.98
N LEU A 141 34.25 -20.00 18.25
CA LEU A 141 34.34 -21.14 19.16
C LEU A 141 33.30 -22.21 18.81
N PRO A 142 33.70 -23.51 18.85
CA PRO A 142 32.78 -24.60 18.55
C PRO A 142 31.63 -24.61 19.55
N HIS A 143 30.42 -24.98 19.10
CA HIS A 143 29.21 -24.97 19.90
C HIS A 143 29.36 -25.68 21.27
N ILE A 144 30.20 -26.71 21.33
CA ILE A 144 30.54 -27.47 22.54
C ILE A 144 31.05 -26.55 23.67
N PHE A 145 31.82 -25.51 23.34
CA PHE A 145 32.36 -24.53 24.29
C PHE A 145 31.28 -23.89 25.18
N TRP A 146 30.09 -23.66 24.64
CA TRP A 146 28.99 -23.02 25.36
C TRP A 146 28.21 -23.98 26.28
N HIS A 147 28.47 -25.28 26.17
CA HIS A 147 27.75 -26.34 26.89
C HIS A 147 28.62 -27.14 27.88
N THR A 148 29.92 -26.83 28.00
CA THR A 148 30.90 -27.65 28.74
C THR A 148 31.00 -27.44 30.25
N ASN A 149 30.08 -26.75 30.94
CA ASN A 149 30.15 -26.64 32.42
C ASN A 149 28.78 -26.82 33.08
N LEU A 150 28.49 -28.06 33.49
CA LEU A 150 27.54 -28.41 34.55
C LEU A 150 28.16 -29.55 35.38
N GLU A 151 29.19 -29.23 36.18
CA GLU A 151 29.59 -29.99 37.37
C GLU A 151 29.85 -29.00 38.51
#